data_AF-A0A1Q3DZ58-F1
#
_entry.id   AF-A0A1Q3DZ58-F1
#
_cell.length_a   1.000
_cell.length_b   1.000
_cell.length_c   1.000
_cell.angle_alpha   90.00
_cell.angle_beta   90.00
_cell.angle_gamma   90.00
#
_symmetry.space_group_name_H-M   'P 1'
#
loop_
_entity.id
_entity.type
_entity.pdbx_description
1 polymer ?
#
loop_
_entity_poly.entity_id
_entity_poly.type
_entity_poly.pdbx_seq_one_letter_code
_entity_poly.pdbx_strand_id
1 'polypeptide(L)'
;MTWIYELPHKVKIIIAGNHDLPLHDDWYELNHQRWSYSGHAKPQNRERILELLKGKKAQEANVVYLQDESHFFQAKEGGRLWSVYGSPWSPEFYNWAFGYTAAEGPSLISKFHKTDILLTHGPPRDIFDRTNSGDLPGCPTLAAALPHLRPRLHLFGHIHEAHGAHVHSWSKGNVGSVQNSAQTQADEPMVEDDEDDDDVTVFVNAANWPMGQRKLEYQTKAFVATSFIIVLKQQVDNIINHRYLSHDLARTLRRLKSMKTSFGPPGDSSLCIYATDDLELTIQTFTVCLEIQRPRTIQDHAEKKQNCGPLDGKTTNVNAGIVPTSIKTIVSFGDSYTDGGVDNGSALLPPVLIPPNDEAGGRSTNGPVWIEGVSGDWGAHLMDYAQWGACTNLSLWPSNPRKVDFIDQMATFLGQSNQLDPDTTLYSIFFGINDYIASLIDGDQMPEAAQTILNEIQTLSSPPTNGKSFLVVDVYGRGNTSAWGEAYKQQVFDGLKAFHEGSAKLNVAYVDMAAIWDGVLGPNPGYQAFGYTSTAACTVCTEDCNQYGWCMDPEHYFYWIDGHPSKETHRIMADWVEEVLQSCKA
;
A
#
# COMPACT_ATOMS: atom_id res chain seq x y z
N MET A 1 18.82 -11.10 18.44
CA MET A 1 19.31 -10.78 17.08
C MET A 1 18.95 -11.80 16.00
N THR A 2 18.89 -13.12 16.25
CA THR A 2 18.48 -14.11 15.22
C THR A 2 17.18 -13.74 14.51
N TRP A 3 16.17 -13.30 15.27
CA TRP A 3 14.90 -12.85 14.71
C TRP A 3 15.05 -11.68 13.73
N ILE A 4 15.97 -10.73 13.98
CA ILE A 4 16.27 -9.60 13.06
C ILE A 4 16.98 -10.11 11.82
N TYR A 5 17.96 -11.01 11.99
CA TYR A 5 18.73 -11.55 10.86
C TYR A 5 17.86 -12.31 9.87
N GLU A 6 16.87 -13.04 10.39
CA GLU A 6 15.93 -13.85 9.60
C GLU A 6 14.87 -13.03 8.87
N LEU A 7 14.77 -11.73 9.14
CA LEU A 7 13.79 -10.91 8.45
C LEU A 7 14.12 -10.77 6.96
N PRO A 8 13.11 -10.79 6.08
CA PRO A 8 13.30 -10.89 4.63
C PRO A 8 13.77 -9.59 3.96
N HIS A 9 14.18 -8.59 4.74
CA HIS A 9 14.47 -7.23 4.27
C HIS A 9 15.88 -7.08 3.70
N LYS A 10 16.02 -6.35 2.59
CA LYS A 10 17.31 -6.10 1.92
C LYS A 10 18.25 -5.30 2.82
N VAL A 11 17.72 -4.33 3.56
CA VAL A 11 18.47 -3.53 4.52
C VAL A 11 17.67 -3.41 5.80
N LYS A 12 18.34 -3.59 6.94
CA LYS A 12 17.77 -3.49 8.29
C LYS A 12 18.56 -2.44 9.06
N ILE A 13 18.03 -1.22 9.12
CA ILE A 13 18.72 -0.10 9.76
C ILE A 13 18.30 -0.05 11.23
N ILE A 14 19.25 0.02 12.15
CA ILE A 14 19.01 -0.02 13.59
C ILE A 14 19.70 1.17 14.24
N ILE A 15 19.02 1.87 15.15
CA ILE A 15 19.66 2.74 16.14
C ILE A 15 19.41 2.16 17.54
N ALA A 16 20.31 2.47 18.47
CA ALA A 16 20.08 2.19 19.88
C ALA A 16 19.06 3.17 20.48
N GLY A 17 18.47 2.77 21.60
CA GLY A 17 17.67 3.62 22.47
C GLY A 17 18.17 3.59 23.90
N ASN A 18 17.41 4.19 24.80
CA ASN A 18 17.89 4.50 26.14
C ASN A 18 17.88 3.30 27.11
N HIS A 19 17.31 2.14 26.76
CA HIS A 19 17.55 0.89 27.50
C HIS A 19 18.60 -0.03 26.86
N ASP A 20 19.20 0.35 25.73
CA ASP A 20 20.34 -0.38 25.14
C ASP A 20 21.64 0.00 25.85
N LEU A 21 21.63 -0.15 27.17
CA LEU A 21 22.63 0.35 28.10
C LEU A 21 24.07 0.06 27.66
N PRO A 22 24.43 -1.17 27.22
CA PRO A 22 25.80 -1.51 26.86
C PRO A 22 26.32 -0.81 25.60
N LEU A 23 25.45 -0.21 24.79
CA LEU A 23 25.87 0.51 23.59
C LEU A 23 26.34 1.94 23.90
N HIS A 24 25.96 2.49 25.05
CA HIS A 24 26.47 3.78 25.52
C HIS A 24 27.76 3.55 26.34
N ASP A 25 28.90 3.51 25.64
CA ASP A 25 30.22 3.04 26.11
C ASP A 25 30.62 3.53 27.52
N ASP A 26 31.14 4.76 27.61
CA ASP A 26 31.63 5.37 28.86
C ASP A 26 30.55 5.40 29.95
N TRP A 27 29.30 5.59 29.55
CA TRP A 27 28.17 5.63 30.47
C TRP A 27 27.90 4.27 31.09
N TYR A 28 27.96 3.17 30.32
CA TYR A 28 27.70 1.82 30.80
C TYR A 28 28.77 1.37 31.79
N GLU A 29 30.04 1.65 31.50
CA GLU A 29 31.15 1.38 32.42
C GLU A 29 30.91 2.01 33.79
N LEU A 30 30.42 3.26 33.81
CA LEU A 30 30.18 4.02 35.04
C LEU A 30 28.85 3.69 35.74
N ASN A 31 27.83 3.22 35.00
CA ASN A 31 26.46 3.13 35.52
C ASN A 31 25.90 1.71 35.62
N HIS A 32 26.46 0.68 34.96
CA HIS A 32 25.88 -0.68 34.89
C HIS A 32 25.50 -1.28 36.26
N GLN A 33 26.24 -0.93 37.33
CA GLN A 33 26.01 -1.48 38.67
C GLN A 33 24.63 -1.18 39.24
N ARG A 34 24.02 -0.02 38.91
CA ARG A 34 22.70 0.33 39.47
C ARG A 34 21.53 -0.47 38.85
N TRP A 35 21.80 -1.26 37.81
CA TRP A 35 20.81 -2.09 37.10
C TRP A 35 21.05 -3.59 37.27
N SER A 36 22.05 -3.99 38.07
CA SER A 36 22.19 -5.37 38.51
C SER A 36 21.19 -5.66 39.64
N TYR A 37 20.13 -6.40 39.35
CA TYR A 37 19.03 -6.71 40.29
C TYR A 37 19.49 -7.43 41.59
N SER A 38 20.77 -7.83 41.67
CA SER A 38 21.36 -8.59 42.77
C SER A 38 22.77 -8.15 43.19
N GLY A 39 23.32 -7.04 42.67
CA GLY A 39 24.70 -6.62 42.99
C GLY A 39 25.80 -7.59 42.55
N HIS A 40 25.46 -8.62 41.77
CA HIS A 40 26.35 -9.72 41.35
C HIS A 40 26.30 -10.02 39.84
N ALA A 41 25.49 -9.30 39.06
CA ALA A 41 25.50 -9.45 37.61
C ALA A 41 26.77 -8.81 37.05
N LYS A 42 27.59 -9.60 36.35
CA LYS A 42 28.73 -9.07 35.59
C LYS A 42 28.20 -8.13 34.50
N PRO A 43 28.90 -7.02 34.19
CA PRO A 43 28.54 -6.19 33.06
C PRO A 43 28.46 -7.05 31.79
N GLN A 44 27.47 -6.76 30.94
CA GLN A 44 27.36 -7.42 29.65
C GLN A 44 28.58 -7.08 28.80
N ASN A 45 29.03 -8.03 27.99
CA ASN A 45 30.20 -7.84 27.15
C ASN A 45 29.79 -7.01 25.91
N ARG A 46 30.23 -5.74 25.89
CA ARG A 46 29.93 -4.80 24.81
C ARG A 46 30.45 -5.28 23.45
N GLU A 47 31.66 -5.84 23.40
CA GLU A 47 32.24 -6.31 22.13
C GLU A 47 31.37 -7.39 21.49
N ARG A 48 30.77 -8.27 22.31
CA ARG A 48 29.84 -9.30 21.86
C ARG A 48 28.53 -8.69 21.35
N ILE A 49 28.03 -7.63 21.99
CA ILE A 49 26.82 -6.93 21.53
C ILE A 49 27.09 -6.20 20.21
N LEU A 50 28.23 -5.51 20.11
CA LEU A 50 28.66 -4.90 18.85
C LEU A 50 28.91 -5.94 17.75
N GLU A 51 29.44 -7.12 18.08
CA GLU A 51 29.57 -8.23 17.13
C GLU A 51 28.20 -8.71 16.63
N LEU A 52 27.15 -8.64 17.46
CA LEU A 52 25.80 -8.94 17.03
C LEU A 52 25.20 -7.85 16.12
N LEU A 53 25.65 -6.60 16.20
CA LEU A 53 25.11 -5.48 15.41
C LEU A 53 25.92 -5.16 14.16
N LYS A 54 27.24 -5.35 14.22
CA LYS A 54 28.22 -4.96 13.19
C LYS A 54 29.09 -6.11 12.70
N GLY A 55 29.07 -7.25 13.39
CA GLY A 55 29.89 -8.41 13.07
C GLY A 55 29.44 -9.17 11.84
N LYS A 56 30.13 -10.27 11.52
CA LYS A 56 29.97 -10.97 10.24
C LYS A 56 28.53 -11.41 9.96
N LYS A 57 27.83 -11.93 10.97
CA LYS A 57 26.42 -12.35 10.83
C LYS A 57 25.48 -11.18 10.55
N ALA A 58 25.74 -10.03 11.17
CA ALA A 58 24.95 -8.83 10.95
C ALA A 58 25.15 -8.30 9.52
N GLN A 59 26.40 -8.29 9.05
CA GLN A 59 26.75 -7.92 7.67
C GLN A 59 26.11 -8.86 6.64
N GLU A 60 26.20 -10.18 6.84
CA GLU A 60 25.57 -11.19 5.98
C GLU A 60 24.03 -11.07 5.95
N ALA A 61 23.44 -10.57 7.03
CA ALA A 61 22.00 -10.32 7.13
C ALA A 61 21.59 -8.89 6.72
N ASN A 62 22.51 -8.07 6.22
CA ASN A 62 22.33 -6.67 5.85
C ASN A 62 21.77 -5.78 6.97
N VAL A 63 22.24 -6.01 8.20
CA VAL A 63 21.98 -5.14 9.34
C VAL A 63 22.96 -3.98 9.34
N VAL A 64 22.42 -2.76 9.48
CA VAL A 64 23.16 -1.51 9.53
C VAL A 64 22.84 -0.84 10.85
N TYR A 65 23.77 -0.86 11.79
CA TYR A 65 23.63 -0.11 13.04
C TYR A 65 24.21 1.30 12.89
N LEU A 66 23.40 2.31 13.19
CA LEU A 66 23.77 3.73 13.15
C LEU A 66 23.85 4.31 14.55
N GLN A 67 24.92 5.06 14.79
CA GLN A 67 25.10 5.88 15.99
C GLN A 67 25.82 7.17 15.58
N ASP A 68 25.04 8.22 15.33
CA ASP A 68 25.52 9.49 14.76
C ASP A 68 26.17 9.31 13.37
N GLU A 69 25.62 8.41 12.56
CA GLU A 69 26.16 7.99 11.27
C GLU A 69 25.08 8.05 10.17
N SER A 70 25.53 8.26 8.93
CA SER A 70 24.68 8.20 7.74
C SER A 70 24.81 6.87 7.01
N HIS A 71 23.73 6.44 6.38
CA HIS A 71 23.72 5.33 5.45
C HIS A 71 22.96 5.69 4.18
N PHE A 72 23.43 5.16 3.06
CA PHE A 72 22.80 5.32 1.77
C PHE A 72 22.37 3.96 1.24
N PHE A 73 21.12 3.85 0.80
CA PHE A 73 20.61 2.62 0.24
C PHE A 73 19.66 2.91 -0.93
N GLN A 74 19.54 1.95 -1.84
CA GLN A 74 18.47 1.95 -2.83
C GLN A 74 17.44 0.92 -2.40
N ALA A 75 16.17 1.31 -2.33
CA ALA A 75 15.12 0.33 -2.05
C ALA A 75 15.05 -0.66 -3.20
N LYS A 76 15.04 -0.22 -4.47
CA LYS A 76 15.09 -1.08 -5.67
C LYS A 76 16.39 -0.85 -6.45
N GLU A 77 16.92 -1.91 -7.06
CA GLU A 77 18.00 -1.78 -8.05
C GLU A 77 17.63 -0.76 -9.16
N GLY A 78 18.52 0.20 -9.41
CA GLY A 78 18.27 1.29 -10.36
C GLY A 78 17.28 2.37 -9.89
N GLY A 79 16.73 2.26 -8.68
CA GLY A 79 15.84 3.25 -8.07
C GLY A 79 16.57 4.45 -7.46
N ARG A 80 15.82 5.39 -6.86
CA ARG A 80 16.42 6.54 -6.16
C ARG A 80 17.26 6.08 -4.97
N LEU A 81 18.40 6.75 -4.80
CA LEU A 81 19.27 6.60 -3.64
C LEU A 81 18.66 7.40 -2.47
N TRP A 82 18.43 6.71 -1.35
CA TRP A 82 17.93 7.29 -0.12
C TRP A 82 19.08 7.53 0.85
N SER A 83 19.04 8.67 1.53
CA SER A 83 19.90 9.00 2.66
C SER A 83 19.18 8.79 3.99
N VAL A 84 19.86 8.18 4.95
CA VAL A 84 19.39 7.99 6.33
C VAL A 84 20.44 8.53 7.27
N TYR A 85 20.03 9.30 8.28
CA TYR A 85 20.88 9.67 9.41
C TYR A 85 20.27 9.11 10.70
N GLY A 86 21.05 8.37 11.48
CA GLY A 86 20.59 7.71 12.71
C GLY A 86 21.27 8.25 13.97
N SER A 87 20.48 8.63 14.98
CA SER A 87 20.98 9.12 16.28
C SER A 87 20.21 8.50 17.45
N PRO A 88 20.90 7.82 18.40
CA PRO A 88 20.25 7.19 19.56
C PRO A 88 19.91 8.17 20.70
N TRP A 89 20.31 9.44 20.56
CA TRP A 89 20.27 10.41 21.64
C TRP A 89 18.87 11.00 21.87
N SER A 90 18.51 11.20 23.15
CA SER A 90 17.31 11.95 23.57
C SER A 90 17.62 12.91 24.72
N PRO A 91 16.86 14.00 24.89
CA PRO A 91 16.96 14.84 26.08
C PRO A 91 16.82 13.98 27.33
N GLU A 92 17.57 14.29 28.36
CA GLU A 92 17.60 13.50 29.58
C GLU A 92 16.19 13.26 30.14
N PHE A 93 15.78 11.99 30.08
CA PHE A 93 14.52 11.49 30.59
C PHE A 93 14.85 10.35 31.55
N TYR A 94 15.04 10.72 32.83
CA TYR A 94 15.72 9.90 33.83
C TYR A 94 17.19 9.62 33.47
N ASN A 95 17.94 9.02 34.40
CA ASN A 95 19.36 8.69 34.22
C ASN A 95 19.51 7.33 33.50
N TRP A 96 19.10 7.27 32.23
CA TRP A 96 19.25 6.11 31.33
C TRP A 96 20.30 6.38 30.24
N ALA A 97 20.59 5.38 29.39
CA ALA A 97 21.60 5.51 28.34
C ALA A 97 21.17 6.54 27.28
N PHE A 98 22.13 7.08 26.53
CA PHE A 98 21.91 8.06 25.46
C PHE A 98 21.11 9.33 25.85
N GLY A 99 21.05 9.66 27.14
CA GLY A 99 20.53 10.94 27.62
C GLY A 99 21.55 12.06 27.50
N TYR A 100 21.12 13.26 27.07
CA TYR A 100 21.95 14.46 27.09
C TYR A 100 21.24 15.64 27.77
N THR A 101 22.03 16.54 28.34
CA THR A 101 21.53 17.75 29.00
C THR A 101 21.12 18.82 27.98
N ALA A 102 20.27 19.76 28.38
CA ALA A 102 19.88 20.88 27.52
C ALA A 102 21.08 21.69 26.96
N ALA A 103 22.22 21.71 27.67
CA ALA A 103 23.43 22.39 27.24
C ALA A 103 24.20 21.63 26.14
N GLU A 104 24.13 20.29 26.13
CA GLU A 104 24.81 19.43 25.16
C GLU A 104 24.04 19.30 23.84
N GLY A 105 22.71 19.43 23.90
CA GLY A 105 21.81 19.31 22.76
C GLY A 105 22.23 20.10 21.51
N PRO A 106 22.53 21.41 21.60
CA PRO A 106 23.00 22.20 20.45
C PRO A 106 24.22 21.61 19.73
N SER A 107 25.23 21.16 20.48
CA SER A 107 26.42 20.55 19.89
C SER A 107 26.10 19.22 19.22
N LEU A 108 25.16 18.45 19.77
CA LEU A 108 24.75 17.16 19.24
C LEU A 108 23.96 17.31 17.94
N ILE A 109 22.90 18.13 17.97
CA ILE A 109 22.02 18.37 16.81
C ILE A 109 22.76 19.10 15.69
N SER A 110 23.80 19.89 15.97
CA SER A 110 24.60 20.54 14.93
C SER A 110 25.30 19.58 13.95
N LYS A 111 25.42 18.29 14.32
CA LYS A 111 25.98 17.24 13.45
C LYS A 111 24.96 16.74 12.41
N PHE A 112 23.67 16.99 12.65
CA PHE A 112 22.61 16.49 11.79
C PHE A 112 22.63 17.31 10.50
N HIS A 113 22.53 16.63 9.37
CA HIS A 113 22.50 17.24 8.05
C HIS A 113 21.22 16.85 7.31
N LYS A 114 20.90 17.59 6.25
CA LYS A 114 19.76 17.29 5.39
C LYS A 114 19.87 15.86 4.88
N THR A 115 18.82 15.08 5.12
CA THR A 115 18.72 13.65 4.81
C THR A 115 17.28 13.35 4.39
N ASP A 116 17.05 12.30 3.60
CA ASP A 116 15.70 11.90 3.24
C ASP A 116 14.96 11.32 4.44
N ILE A 117 15.65 10.48 5.23
CA ILE A 117 15.12 9.83 6.42
C ILE A 117 15.97 10.25 7.62
N LEU A 118 15.33 10.85 8.61
CA LEU A 118 15.92 11.14 9.92
C LEU A 118 15.38 10.12 10.92
N LEU A 119 16.28 9.41 11.59
CA LEU A 119 15.96 8.40 12.58
C LEU A 119 16.55 8.81 13.93
N THR A 120 15.68 9.14 14.90
CA THR A 120 16.10 9.54 16.24
C THR A 120 15.44 8.68 17.30
N HIS A 121 16.09 8.46 18.44
CA HIS A 121 15.44 7.74 19.54
C HIS A 121 14.24 8.53 20.08
N GLY A 122 14.47 9.78 20.47
CA GLY A 122 13.44 10.67 21.02
C GLY A 122 12.74 11.57 19.99
N PRO A 123 11.54 12.07 20.32
CA PRO A 123 10.80 13.00 19.48
C PRO A 123 11.40 14.42 19.49
N PRO A 124 11.12 15.24 18.46
CA PRO A 124 11.25 16.69 18.56
C PRO A 124 10.22 17.24 19.56
N ARG A 125 10.56 18.37 20.21
CA ARG A 125 9.65 19.04 21.15
C ARG A 125 8.35 19.42 20.45
N ASP A 126 7.25 19.27 21.19
CA ASP A 126 5.89 19.60 20.77
C ASP A 126 5.32 18.72 19.64
N ILE A 127 6.01 17.68 19.19
CA ILE A 127 5.53 16.74 18.17
C ILE A 127 5.55 15.33 18.76
N PHE A 128 4.37 14.78 19.06
CA PHE A 128 4.18 13.43 19.61
C PHE A 128 5.08 13.13 20.82
N ASP A 129 5.24 14.11 21.72
CA ASP A 129 6.11 14.04 22.88
C ASP A 129 5.37 14.20 24.21
N ARG A 130 4.03 14.24 24.22
CA ARG A 130 3.26 14.35 25.46
C ARG A 130 3.14 13.03 26.22
N THR A 131 3.62 13.04 27.46
CA THR A 131 3.44 11.96 28.44
C THR A 131 2.06 12.04 29.13
N ASN A 132 1.66 10.99 29.85
CA ASN A 132 0.41 10.99 30.64
C ASN A 132 0.38 12.04 31.77
N SER A 133 1.54 12.42 32.31
CA SER A 133 1.67 13.51 33.31
C SER A 133 1.55 14.90 32.69
N GLY A 134 1.50 14.98 31.35
CA GLY A 134 1.42 16.24 30.60
C GLY A 134 2.78 16.85 30.26
N ASP A 135 3.88 16.20 30.65
CA ASP A 135 5.24 16.62 30.32
C ASP A 135 5.51 16.44 28.82
N LEU A 136 6.45 17.24 28.31
CA LEU A 136 6.86 17.30 26.89
C LEU A 136 8.38 17.04 26.76
N PRO A 137 8.87 15.81 27.02
CA PRO A 137 10.28 15.45 26.94
C PRO A 137 10.95 15.56 25.57
N GLY A 138 10.24 15.96 24.51
CA GLY A 138 10.82 16.10 23.18
C GLY A 138 11.92 17.17 23.12
N CYS A 139 12.82 17.03 22.14
CA CYS A 139 14.01 17.86 22.01
C CYS A 139 13.72 19.24 21.42
N PRO A 140 13.92 20.35 22.17
CA PRO A 140 13.68 21.71 21.65
C PRO A 140 14.69 22.09 20.55
N THR A 141 15.95 21.67 20.70
CA THR A 141 17.00 21.94 19.72
C THR A 141 16.74 21.24 18.40
N LEU A 142 16.25 19.99 18.44
CA LEU A 142 15.86 19.24 17.26
C LEU A 142 14.68 19.92 16.57
N ALA A 143 13.64 20.29 17.34
CA ALA A 143 12.50 21.03 16.81
C ALA A 143 12.92 22.34 16.10
N ALA A 144 13.87 23.07 16.68
CA ALA A 144 14.42 24.30 16.08
C ALA A 144 15.27 24.04 14.82
N ALA A 145 15.87 22.86 14.66
CA ALA A 145 16.70 22.49 13.51
C ALA A 145 15.88 21.96 12.33
N LEU A 146 14.69 21.40 12.57
CA LEU A 146 13.85 20.78 11.52
C LEU A 146 13.54 21.69 10.32
N PRO A 147 13.28 23.02 10.47
CA PRO A 147 13.08 23.90 9.32
C PRO A 147 14.26 23.94 8.33
N HIS A 148 15.46 23.58 8.77
CA HIS A 148 16.66 23.48 7.95
C HIS A 148 16.93 22.04 7.49
N LEU A 149 16.65 21.04 8.33
CA LEU A 149 16.88 19.63 8.02
C LEU A 149 15.86 19.06 7.02
N ARG A 150 14.59 19.46 7.14
CA ARG A 150 13.43 19.07 6.31
C ARG A 150 13.50 17.62 5.78
N PRO A 151 13.61 16.61 6.66
CA PRO A 151 13.60 15.23 6.19
C PRO A 151 12.25 14.91 5.57
N ARG A 152 12.22 14.05 4.55
CA ARG A 152 10.95 13.56 3.99
C ARG A 152 10.22 12.69 5.00
N LEU A 153 10.98 11.95 5.80
CA LEU A 153 10.48 11.13 6.89
C LEU A 153 11.33 11.31 8.15
N HIS A 154 10.69 11.66 9.27
CA HIS A 154 11.30 11.67 10.59
C HIS A 154 10.65 10.60 11.45
N LEU A 155 11.40 9.53 11.70
CA LEU A 155 11.01 8.39 12.52
C LEU A 155 11.64 8.51 13.90
N PHE A 156 10.82 8.36 14.94
CA PHE A 156 11.26 8.38 16.33
C PHE A 156 10.35 7.55 17.24
N GLY A 157 10.76 7.36 18.49
CA GLY A 157 10.03 6.58 19.48
C GLY A 157 10.06 7.22 20.87
N HIS A 158 10.41 6.42 21.87
CA HIS A 158 10.63 6.81 23.27
C HIS A 158 9.37 7.22 24.07
N ILE A 159 8.43 7.97 23.48
CA ILE A 159 7.22 8.44 24.18
C ILE A 159 6.01 7.59 23.77
N HIS A 160 5.80 6.49 24.49
CA HIS A 160 4.76 5.50 24.22
C HIS A 160 3.34 6.07 24.23
N GLU A 161 3.08 7.04 25.09
CA GLU A 161 1.78 7.68 25.26
C GLU A 161 1.34 8.49 24.02
N ALA A 162 2.31 8.90 23.22
CA ALA A 162 2.13 9.85 22.14
C ALA A 162 2.38 9.24 20.74
N HIS A 163 2.29 7.92 20.58
CA HIS A 163 2.43 7.24 19.28
C HIS A 163 1.45 7.76 18.21
N GLY A 164 1.91 8.02 17.00
CA GLY A 164 1.07 8.63 15.96
C GLY A 164 1.86 9.11 14.75
N ALA A 165 1.15 9.68 13.77
CA ALA A 165 1.74 10.23 12.55
C ALA A 165 1.12 11.58 12.18
N HIS A 166 1.95 12.50 11.66
CA HIS A 166 1.53 13.84 11.23
C HIS A 166 2.30 14.26 9.98
N VAL A 167 1.63 15.00 9.09
CA VAL A 167 2.26 15.59 7.91
C VAL A 167 2.25 17.09 8.00
N HIS A 168 3.45 17.62 7.81
CA HIS A 168 3.69 19.03 7.84
C HIS A 168 4.20 19.51 6.48
N SER A 169 3.56 20.53 5.92
CA SER A 169 4.10 21.29 4.80
C SER A 169 4.86 22.51 5.31
N TRP A 170 6.12 22.65 4.91
CA TRP A 170 7.00 23.74 5.32
C TRP A 170 6.59 25.09 4.72
N SER A 171 5.81 25.08 3.63
CA SER A 171 5.15 26.26 3.05
C SER A 171 4.18 26.93 4.05
N LYS A 172 3.63 26.17 5.00
CA LYS A 172 2.68 26.64 6.01
C LYS A 172 3.34 27.18 7.28
N GLY A 173 4.67 27.29 7.31
CA GLY A 173 5.43 27.81 8.45
C GLY A 173 5.98 26.70 9.34
N ASN A 174 6.15 26.96 10.64
CA ASN A 174 6.65 25.96 11.59
C ASN A 174 5.55 24.96 11.99
N VAL A 175 5.93 23.73 12.36
CA VAL A 175 5.03 22.59 12.67
C VAL A 175 3.97 22.89 13.73
N GLY A 176 4.23 23.79 14.68
CA GLY A 176 3.34 24.02 15.82
C GLY A 176 3.34 22.83 16.79
N SER A 177 2.37 22.78 17.71
CA SER A 177 2.24 21.68 18.67
C SER A 177 1.28 20.61 18.14
N VAL A 178 1.79 19.40 17.98
CA VAL A 178 1.10 18.22 17.43
C VAL A 178 1.13 17.10 18.46
N GLN A 179 -0.03 16.74 19.00
CA GLN A 179 -0.16 15.72 20.04
C GLN A 179 -1.34 14.80 19.76
N ASN A 180 -1.33 13.63 20.40
CA ASN A 180 -2.50 12.77 20.43
C ASN A 180 -3.59 13.39 21.31
N SER A 181 -4.80 13.60 20.77
CA SER A 181 -5.96 14.03 21.55
C SER A 181 -7.18 13.13 21.28
N ALA A 182 -8.06 12.99 22.29
CA ALA A 182 -9.34 12.29 22.17
C ALA A 182 -10.39 13.02 21.29
N GLN A 183 -10.09 14.25 20.84
CA GLN A 183 -11.06 15.16 20.19
C GLN A 183 -10.60 15.75 18.86
N THR A 184 -9.46 15.36 18.29
CA THR A 184 -9.09 15.76 16.93
C THR A 184 -9.98 15.06 15.91
N GLN A 185 -11.21 15.56 15.76
CA GLN A 185 -11.77 15.79 14.43
C GLN A 185 -10.72 16.62 13.68
N ALA A 186 -10.33 16.12 12.52
CA ALA A 186 -9.33 16.74 11.68
C ALA A 186 -9.82 18.11 11.23
N ASP A 187 -9.33 19.18 11.87
CA ASP A 187 -9.24 20.48 11.21
C ASP A 187 -8.15 20.34 10.14
N GLU A 188 -8.54 19.84 8.97
CA GLU A 188 -7.67 19.67 7.81
C GLU A 188 -7.46 21.02 7.11
N PRO A 189 -6.22 21.50 6.95
CA PRO A 189 -5.98 22.63 6.08
C PRO A 189 -5.83 22.10 4.64
N MET A 190 -6.79 22.46 3.78
CA MET A 190 -6.73 22.37 2.32
C MET A 190 -5.33 22.80 1.84
N VAL A 191 -4.65 21.97 1.07
CA VAL A 191 -3.42 22.32 0.32
C VAL A 191 -3.82 22.27 -1.14
N GLU A 192 -3.72 23.41 -1.84
CA GLU A 192 -3.82 23.47 -3.29
C GLU A 192 -2.57 22.80 -3.88
N ASP A 193 -2.75 22.02 -4.95
CA ASP A 193 -1.69 21.28 -5.64
C ASP A 193 -0.63 22.25 -6.20
N ASP A 194 0.51 22.40 -5.51
CA ASP A 194 1.68 23.09 -6.03
C ASP A 194 2.94 22.18 -6.03
N GLU A 195 3.81 22.45 -7.00
CA GLU A 195 4.69 21.52 -7.72
C GLU A 195 6.00 21.01 -7.04
N ASP A 196 6.23 21.11 -5.72
CA ASP A 196 7.54 20.74 -5.12
C ASP A 196 7.50 19.65 -4.02
N ASP A 197 7.98 18.45 -4.35
CA ASP A 197 8.06 17.24 -3.49
C ASP A 197 9.05 17.34 -2.30
N ASP A 198 9.78 18.45 -2.17
CA ASP A 198 10.80 18.67 -1.14
C ASP A 198 10.31 19.50 0.06
N ASP A 199 9.03 19.90 0.06
CA ASP A 199 8.50 20.84 1.05
C ASP A 199 7.56 20.20 2.09
N VAL A 200 7.62 18.88 2.25
CA VAL A 200 6.79 18.12 3.21
C VAL A 200 7.64 17.20 4.08
N THR A 201 7.34 17.15 5.39
CA THR A 201 7.90 16.18 6.34
C THR A 201 6.79 15.35 6.96
N VAL A 202 7.02 14.03 7.01
CA VAL A 202 6.19 13.08 7.76
C VAL A 202 6.85 12.79 9.10
N PHE A 203 6.18 13.11 10.19
CA PHE A 203 6.60 12.78 11.55
C PHE A 203 5.88 11.53 12.02
N VAL A 204 6.62 10.55 12.55
CA VAL A 204 6.05 9.30 13.07
C VAL A 204 6.70 8.96 14.41
N ASN A 205 5.87 8.95 15.46
CA ASN A 205 6.22 8.33 16.73
C ASN A 205 5.76 6.87 16.72
N ALA A 206 6.71 5.95 16.61
CA ALA A 206 6.50 4.52 16.50
C ALA A 206 6.55 3.78 17.85
N ALA A 207 6.46 4.49 18.99
CA ALA A 207 6.51 3.90 20.32
C ALA A 207 5.31 2.98 20.63
N ASN A 208 5.42 1.70 20.25
CA ASN A 208 4.46 0.62 20.48
C ASN A 208 4.49 0.02 21.89
N TRP A 209 3.79 0.65 22.84
CA TRP A 209 3.34 0.03 24.10
C TRP A 209 1.92 0.48 24.39
N PRO A 210 1.02 -0.39 24.92
CA PRO A 210 -0.40 -0.06 25.11
C PRO A 210 -0.60 0.94 26.26
N MET A 211 -0.26 2.19 26.01
CA MET A 211 -0.34 3.35 26.90
C MET A 211 -0.84 4.57 26.13
N GLY A 212 -1.36 5.56 26.87
CA GLY A 212 -1.89 6.79 26.29
C GLY A 212 -3.34 6.69 25.82
N GLN A 213 -3.84 7.77 25.22
CA GLN A 213 -5.27 7.96 24.92
C GLN A 213 -5.82 7.04 23.80
N ARG A 214 -4.95 6.38 23.03
CA ARG A 214 -5.32 5.44 21.95
C ARG A 214 -5.11 3.97 22.33
N LYS A 215 -4.93 3.66 23.63
CA LYS A 215 -4.78 2.29 24.11
C LYS A 215 -6.04 1.46 23.79
N LEU A 216 -5.89 0.38 23.02
CA LEU A 216 -6.90 -0.66 22.89
C LEU A 216 -6.91 -1.54 24.15
N GLU A 217 -8.05 -1.63 24.84
CA GLU A 217 -8.22 -2.54 25.99
C GLU A 217 -8.38 -3.99 25.49
N TYR A 218 -7.28 -4.72 25.35
CA TYR A 218 -7.32 -6.17 25.17
C TYR A 218 -7.34 -6.87 26.53
N GLN A 219 -8.32 -7.76 26.73
CA GLN A 219 -8.42 -8.57 27.94
C GLN A 219 -7.18 -9.46 28.11
N THR A 220 -6.63 -9.38 29.32
CA THR A 220 -5.42 -10.01 29.86
C THR A 220 -5.22 -11.49 29.47
N LYS A 221 -4.28 -11.78 28.57
CA LYS A 221 -3.43 -12.98 28.60
C LYS A 221 -2.02 -12.64 28.08
N ALA A 222 -1.01 -13.28 28.67
CA ALA A 222 0.41 -12.91 28.65
C ALA A 222 1.02 -12.64 27.25
N PHE A 223 1.88 -11.62 27.20
CA PHE A 223 2.63 -11.17 26.03
C PHE A 223 3.63 -12.23 25.55
N VAL A 224 3.46 -12.69 24.31
CA VAL A 224 4.43 -13.47 23.54
C VAL A 224 4.76 -12.67 22.28
N ALA A 225 6.02 -12.70 21.83
CA ALA A 225 6.58 -11.89 20.74
C ALA A 225 5.75 -11.84 19.43
N THR A 226 4.88 -12.82 19.19
CA THR A 226 3.92 -12.85 18.07
C THR A 226 2.83 -11.77 18.15
N SER A 227 2.40 -11.38 19.35
CA SER A 227 1.40 -10.33 19.55
C SER A 227 1.96 -8.91 19.32
N PHE A 228 3.28 -8.73 19.47
CA PHE A 228 3.94 -7.45 19.19
C PHE A 228 3.95 -7.14 17.68
N ILE A 229 4.16 -8.16 16.83
CA ILE A 229 4.12 -8.02 15.37
C ILE A 229 2.70 -7.66 14.89
N ILE A 230 1.65 -8.22 15.51
CA ILE A 230 0.25 -7.94 15.17
C ILE A 230 -0.11 -6.48 15.46
N VAL A 231 0.31 -5.93 16.60
CA VAL A 231 0.05 -4.50 16.93
C VAL A 231 0.86 -3.56 16.03
N LEU A 232 2.06 -3.96 15.60
CA LEU A 232 2.89 -3.18 14.66
C LEU A 232 2.29 -3.14 13.25
N LYS A 233 1.89 -4.29 12.72
CA LYS A 233 1.14 -4.40 11.46
C LYS A 233 -0.14 -3.58 11.57
N GLN A 234 -0.88 -3.70 12.66
CA GLN A 234 -2.11 -2.93 12.87
C GLN A 234 -1.87 -1.44 13.10
N GLN A 235 -0.72 -0.99 13.64
CA GLN A 235 -0.39 0.44 13.73
C GLN A 235 0.06 1.01 12.40
N VAL A 236 0.86 0.29 11.60
CA VAL A 236 1.22 0.68 10.23
C VAL A 236 -0.02 0.67 9.34
N ASP A 237 -0.87 -0.35 9.46
CA ASP A 237 -2.14 -0.46 8.75
C ASP A 237 -3.15 0.57 9.26
N ASN A 238 -3.21 0.91 10.55
CA ASN A 238 -4.07 2.01 11.05
C ASN A 238 -3.51 3.39 10.65
N ILE A 239 -2.19 3.54 10.51
CA ILE A 239 -1.57 4.75 9.94
C ILE A 239 -1.95 4.85 8.46
N ILE A 240 -1.88 3.75 7.70
CA ILE A 240 -2.22 3.71 6.28
C ILE A 240 -3.75 3.81 6.03
N ASN A 241 -4.58 3.25 6.92
CA ASN A 241 -6.04 3.15 6.76
C ASN A 241 -6.85 4.24 7.51
N HIS A 242 -6.23 5.08 8.35
CA HIS A 242 -6.95 6.22 8.95
C HIS A 242 -7.17 7.35 7.93
N ARG A 243 -8.45 7.67 7.71
CA ARG A 243 -9.07 8.67 6.81
C ARG A 243 -8.56 10.13 6.84
N TYR A 244 -7.46 10.48 7.50
CA TYR A 244 -7.09 11.90 7.74
C TYR A 244 -5.61 12.18 7.52
N LEU A 245 -5.06 11.54 6.50
CA LEU A 245 -3.73 11.84 6.02
C LEU A 245 -3.89 12.60 4.71
N SER A 246 -3.33 13.81 4.65
CA SER A 246 -3.44 14.67 3.47
C SER A 246 -3.03 13.91 2.21
N HIS A 247 -3.56 14.32 1.07
CA HIS A 247 -3.21 13.80 -0.26
C HIS A 247 -1.67 13.62 -0.39
N ASP A 248 -0.87 14.49 0.25
CA ASP A 248 0.59 14.45 0.34
C ASP A 248 1.22 13.38 1.24
N LEU A 249 0.61 12.95 2.35
CA LEU A 249 1.12 11.81 3.12
C LEU A 249 0.93 10.51 2.36
N ALA A 250 -0.26 10.36 1.78
CA ALA A 250 -0.56 9.22 0.95
C ALA A 250 0.30 9.29 -0.33
N ARG A 251 0.66 10.47 -0.86
CA ARG A 251 1.61 10.66 -1.96
C ARG A 251 3.06 10.39 -1.54
N THR A 252 3.49 10.74 -0.33
CA THR A 252 4.85 10.50 0.21
C THR A 252 5.06 9.03 0.58
N LEU A 253 4.08 8.40 1.24
CA LEU A 253 4.05 6.96 1.49
C LEU A 253 3.86 6.17 0.18
N ARG A 254 3.06 6.65 -0.80
CA ARG A 254 2.97 6.07 -2.16
C ARG A 254 4.23 6.29 -3.00
N ARG A 255 4.97 7.39 -2.83
CA ARG A 255 6.29 7.63 -3.46
C ARG A 255 7.41 6.79 -2.83
N LEU A 256 7.28 6.46 -1.54
CA LEU A 256 8.08 5.41 -0.89
C LEU A 256 7.65 4.00 -1.38
N LYS A 257 6.38 3.83 -1.78
CA LYS A 257 5.81 2.62 -2.42
C LYS A 257 6.15 2.50 -3.91
N SER A 258 6.51 3.59 -4.61
CA SER A 258 6.82 3.60 -6.05
C SER A 258 8.22 3.04 -6.40
N MET A 259 8.77 2.18 -5.54
CA MET A 259 10.01 1.43 -5.77
C MET A 259 9.73 -0.07 -5.66
N LYS A 260 9.24 -0.71 -6.74
CA LYS A 260 9.01 -2.16 -6.78
C LYS A 260 10.16 -2.95 -7.40
N THR A 261 10.91 -3.66 -6.56
CA THR A 261 11.37 -5.06 -6.70
C THR A 261 10.83 -5.89 -7.87
N SER A 262 11.73 -6.56 -8.59
CA SER A 262 11.63 -7.98 -8.98
C SER A 262 11.71 -8.90 -7.75
N PHE A 263 11.31 -10.18 -7.82
CA PHE A 263 11.99 -11.45 -7.45
C PHE A 263 10.91 -12.54 -7.66
N GLY A 264 11.12 -13.62 -8.40
CA GLY A 264 12.29 -14.51 -8.26
C GLY A 264 12.33 -15.14 -6.85
N PRO A 265 13.20 -16.13 -6.54
CA PRO A 265 13.52 -16.41 -5.14
C PRO A 265 13.83 -15.07 -4.43
N PRO A 266 13.27 -14.76 -3.26
CA PRO A 266 13.11 -13.38 -2.85
C PRO A 266 14.43 -12.74 -2.44
N GLY A 267 14.75 -11.62 -3.05
CA GLY A 267 15.35 -10.53 -2.31
C GLY A 267 15.80 -9.38 -3.16
N ASP A 268 15.19 -8.19 -3.03
CA ASP A 268 15.93 -6.90 -3.16
C ASP A 268 15.11 -5.59 -3.00
N SER A 269 13.96 -5.48 -2.32
CA SER A 269 13.40 -4.13 -2.02
C SER A 269 12.47 -4.00 -0.81
N SER A 270 12.86 -4.52 0.35
CA SER A 270 12.20 -4.10 1.60
C SER A 270 13.22 -3.55 2.59
N LEU A 271 12.83 -2.47 3.26
CA LEU A 271 13.62 -1.74 4.25
C LEU A 271 12.92 -1.87 5.58
N CYS A 272 13.65 -2.27 6.62
CA CYS A 272 13.12 -2.18 7.97
C CYS A 272 14.01 -1.31 8.83
N ILE A 273 13.37 -0.45 9.60
CA ILE A 273 14.03 0.52 10.46
C ILE A 273 13.66 0.21 11.91
N TYR A 274 14.66 0.01 12.73
CA TYR A 274 14.55 -0.32 14.15
C TYR A 274 15.10 0.83 14.97
N ALA A 275 14.34 1.21 16.00
CA ALA A 275 14.88 1.90 17.16
C ALA A 275 14.58 1.00 18.36
N THR A 276 15.64 0.40 18.93
CA THR A 276 15.49 -0.55 20.03
C THR A 276 15.41 0.20 21.35
N ASP A 277 14.56 -0.23 22.28
CA ASP A 277 14.70 0.21 23.67
C ASP A 277 15.52 -0.82 24.45
N ASP A 278 15.36 -2.14 24.28
CA ASP A 278 16.23 -3.17 24.92
C ASP A 278 16.55 -4.36 23.97
N LEU A 279 17.83 -4.59 23.67
CA LEU A 279 18.34 -5.66 22.80
C LEU A 279 18.43 -7.07 23.43
N GLU A 280 18.45 -7.21 24.77
CA GLU A 280 18.63 -8.51 25.46
C GLU A 280 17.35 -9.04 26.12
N LEU A 281 16.41 -8.18 26.51
CA LEU A 281 15.10 -8.57 27.01
C LEU A 281 14.03 -8.18 25.98
N THR A 282 13.32 -9.19 25.46
CA THR A 282 12.24 -9.09 24.48
C THR A 282 11.00 -8.33 24.98
N ILE A 283 11.17 -7.08 25.47
CA ILE A 283 10.07 -6.34 26.11
C ILE A 283 9.84 -4.97 25.47
N GLN A 284 10.82 -4.24 24.94
CA GLN A 284 10.55 -2.90 24.36
C GLN A 284 11.47 -2.62 23.16
N THR A 285 10.98 -2.85 21.95
CA THR A 285 11.63 -2.42 20.71
C THR A 285 10.58 -1.84 19.79
N PHE A 286 10.83 -0.65 19.23
CA PHE A 286 9.97 -0.10 18.19
C PHE A 286 10.55 -0.44 16.84
N THR A 287 9.79 -1.25 16.13
CA THR A 287 10.14 -1.73 14.81
C THR A 287 9.20 -1.05 13.84
N VAL A 288 9.73 -0.12 13.04
CA VAL A 288 9.00 0.34 11.85
C VAL A 288 9.51 -0.52 10.70
N CYS A 289 8.81 -1.63 10.47
CA CYS A 289 8.90 -2.29 9.19
C CYS A 289 8.18 -1.41 8.18
N LEU A 290 8.93 -0.60 7.42
CA LEU A 290 8.41 -0.03 6.19
C LEU A 290 8.26 -1.20 5.22
N GLU A 291 7.10 -1.86 5.30
CA GLU A 291 6.76 -2.96 4.42
C GLU A 291 6.48 -2.39 3.03
N ILE A 292 7.56 -2.10 2.31
CA ILE A 292 7.54 -1.92 0.86
C ILE A 292 7.41 -3.32 0.26
N GLN A 293 6.37 -4.09 0.61
CA GLN A 293 5.92 -5.19 -0.24
C GLN A 293 4.58 -5.84 0.14
N ARG A 294 3.85 -6.08 -0.94
CA ARG A 294 2.68 -6.93 -1.16
C ARG A 294 2.79 -8.30 -0.47
N PRO A 295 1.70 -8.84 0.11
CA PRO A 295 1.60 -10.25 0.50
C PRO A 295 2.05 -11.19 -0.63
N ARG A 296 3.18 -11.89 -0.40
CA ARG A 296 3.97 -12.67 -1.38
C ARG A 296 3.42 -14.06 -1.75
N THR A 297 2.20 -14.43 -1.38
CA THR A 297 1.71 -15.79 -1.66
C THR A 297 1.03 -15.93 -3.03
N ILE A 298 0.52 -14.83 -3.59
CA ILE A 298 -0.29 -14.87 -4.81
C ILE A 298 0.55 -14.79 -6.09
N GLN A 299 1.60 -13.96 -6.11
CA GLN A 299 2.41 -13.73 -7.32
C GLN A 299 3.16 -15.00 -7.75
N ASP A 300 3.77 -15.75 -6.82
CA ASP A 300 4.49 -17.00 -7.12
C ASP A 300 3.60 -18.12 -7.74
N HIS A 301 2.30 -18.11 -7.43
CA HIS A 301 1.34 -19.07 -7.98
C HIS A 301 0.72 -18.60 -9.30
N ALA A 302 0.55 -17.29 -9.48
CA ALA A 302 0.05 -16.68 -10.70
C ALA A 302 1.13 -16.61 -11.80
N GLU A 303 2.40 -16.32 -11.44
CA GLU A 303 3.57 -16.29 -12.33
C GLU A 303 3.81 -17.62 -13.04
N LYS A 304 3.52 -18.76 -12.39
CA LYS A 304 3.65 -20.10 -13.01
C LYS A 304 2.54 -20.46 -13.99
N LYS A 305 1.48 -19.65 -14.08
CA LYS A 305 0.33 -19.84 -14.98
C LYS A 305 0.05 -18.63 -15.88
N GLN A 306 0.96 -17.67 -15.97
CA GLN A 306 0.78 -16.53 -16.85
C GLN A 306 0.83 -17.03 -18.31
N ASN A 307 -0.34 -17.26 -18.88
CA ASN A 307 -0.51 -17.71 -20.26
C ASN A 307 -0.23 -16.51 -21.19
N CYS A 308 1.00 -16.00 -21.18
CA CYS A 308 1.46 -15.00 -22.13
C CYS A 308 1.56 -15.64 -23.51
N GLY A 309 1.05 -14.96 -24.54
CA GLY A 309 1.13 -15.42 -25.91
C GLY A 309 1.18 -14.28 -26.90
N PRO A 310 1.38 -14.58 -28.20
CA PRO A 310 1.27 -13.57 -29.23
C PRO A 310 -0.18 -13.03 -29.30
N LEU A 311 -0.34 -11.80 -29.79
CA LEU A 311 -1.66 -11.26 -30.18
C LEU A 311 -2.13 -11.93 -31.49
N ASP A 312 -2.25 -13.26 -31.48
CA ASP A 312 -2.70 -14.08 -32.59
C ASP A 312 -3.17 -15.46 -32.09
N GLY A 313 -4.03 -16.12 -32.85
CA GLY A 313 -4.53 -17.45 -32.52
C GLY A 313 -5.47 -17.45 -31.32
N LYS A 314 -5.18 -18.28 -30.31
CA LYS A 314 -6.06 -18.42 -29.13
C LYS A 314 -5.86 -17.25 -28.17
N THR A 315 -6.91 -16.93 -27.43
CA THR A 315 -6.85 -15.95 -26.34
C THR A 315 -5.73 -16.27 -25.35
N THR A 316 -4.89 -15.26 -25.11
CA THR A 316 -3.77 -15.29 -24.18
C THR A 316 -3.59 -13.92 -23.55
N ASN A 317 -2.89 -13.83 -22.43
CA ASN A 317 -2.48 -12.56 -21.88
C ASN A 317 -1.45 -11.90 -22.82
N VAL A 318 -1.64 -10.63 -23.14
CA VAL A 318 -0.76 -9.93 -24.09
C VAL A 318 -0.78 -8.42 -23.88
N ASN A 319 0.37 -7.79 -24.08
CA ASN A 319 0.56 -6.35 -24.16
C ASN A 319 1.30 -5.98 -25.45
N ALA A 320 0.57 -5.41 -26.40
CA ALA A 320 1.06 -4.94 -27.68
C ALA A 320 1.11 -3.39 -27.70
N GLY A 321 2.01 -2.82 -26.89
CA GLY A 321 2.41 -1.40 -27.00
C GLY A 321 2.07 -0.49 -25.82
N ILE A 322 1.36 -0.95 -24.79
CA ILE A 322 1.08 -0.14 -23.60
C ILE A 322 2.34 -0.05 -22.74
N VAL A 323 2.76 1.18 -22.40
CA VAL A 323 3.90 1.45 -21.54
C VAL A 323 3.39 2.10 -20.24
N PRO A 324 3.25 1.34 -19.13
CA PRO A 324 2.69 1.86 -17.88
C PRO A 324 3.29 3.19 -17.40
N THR A 325 4.61 3.34 -17.50
CA THR A 325 5.32 4.54 -17.04
C THR A 325 5.05 5.80 -17.87
N SER A 326 4.42 5.69 -19.05
CA SER A 326 4.03 6.86 -19.86
C SER A 326 2.58 7.28 -19.66
N ILE A 327 1.77 6.47 -18.97
CA ILE A 327 0.34 6.75 -18.75
C ILE A 327 0.19 7.78 -17.63
N LYS A 328 -0.53 8.86 -17.92
CA LYS A 328 -0.85 9.94 -16.97
C LYS A 328 -2.34 9.99 -16.62
N THR A 329 -3.20 9.50 -17.50
CA THR A 329 -4.64 9.45 -17.30
C THR A 329 -5.17 8.07 -17.65
N ILE A 330 -6.06 7.55 -16.83
CA ILE A 330 -6.80 6.31 -17.08
C ILE A 330 -8.28 6.67 -17.12
N VAL A 331 -8.92 6.44 -18.26
CA VAL A 331 -10.38 6.49 -18.41
C VAL A 331 -10.89 5.06 -18.31
N SER A 332 -11.69 4.75 -17.29
CA SER A 332 -12.12 3.39 -17.02
C SER A 332 -13.63 3.23 -17.23
N PHE A 333 -13.99 2.19 -17.97
CA PHE A 333 -15.36 1.75 -18.20
C PHE A 333 -15.51 0.31 -17.73
N GLY A 334 -16.65 -0.01 -17.15
CA GLY A 334 -16.89 -1.36 -16.66
C GLY A 334 -18.10 -1.50 -15.78
N ASP A 335 -18.09 -2.58 -15.00
CA ASP A 335 -19.16 -2.91 -14.07
C ASP A 335 -18.75 -2.76 -12.59
N SER A 336 -19.42 -3.50 -11.70
CA SER A 336 -19.18 -3.48 -10.26
C SER A 336 -17.77 -3.88 -9.83
N TYR A 337 -16.98 -4.53 -10.69
CA TYR A 337 -15.59 -4.84 -10.37
C TYR A 337 -14.67 -3.64 -10.57
N THR A 338 -15.15 -2.60 -11.25
CA THR A 338 -14.40 -1.38 -11.59
C THR A 338 -15.04 -0.11 -11.00
N ASP A 339 -16.33 -0.15 -10.67
CA ASP A 339 -17.10 0.97 -10.15
C ASP A 339 -16.60 1.47 -8.77
N GLY A 340 -16.08 2.70 -8.77
CA GLY A 340 -15.63 3.49 -7.62
C GLY A 340 -16.75 4.22 -6.87
N GLY A 341 -18.00 4.18 -7.33
CA GLY A 341 -19.20 4.71 -6.70
C GLY A 341 -19.62 6.13 -7.12
N VAL A 342 -18.97 6.72 -8.14
CA VAL A 342 -19.28 8.09 -8.63
C VAL A 342 -19.57 8.18 -10.14
N ASP A 343 -19.17 7.16 -10.92
CA ASP A 343 -19.58 6.85 -12.31
C ASP A 343 -19.58 7.95 -13.40
N ASN A 344 -18.97 9.10 -13.16
CA ASN A 344 -19.00 10.25 -14.08
C ASN A 344 -17.61 10.83 -14.43
N GLY A 345 -16.53 10.14 -14.05
CA GLY A 345 -15.15 10.56 -14.29
C GLY A 345 -14.59 11.58 -13.30
N SER A 346 -15.39 12.06 -12.33
CA SER A 346 -14.88 12.93 -11.27
C SER A 346 -14.15 12.14 -10.17
N ALA A 347 -13.51 12.87 -9.25
CA ALA A 347 -12.75 12.26 -8.16
C ALA A 347 -13.64 11.35 -7.30
N LEU A 348 -13.15 10.13 -7.05
CA LEU A 348 -13.85 9.15 -6.22
C LEU A 348 -13.85 9.57 -4.74
N LEU A 349 -14.91 9.20 -4.03
CA LEU A 349 -14.95 9.31 -2.56
C LEU A 349 -13.91 8.37 -1.92
N PRO A 350 -13.46 8.59 -0.67
CA PRO A 350 -12.58 7.65 0.01
C PRO A 350 -13.19 6.23 0.12
N PRO A 351 -12.45 5.16 -0.20
CA PRO A 351 -12.95 3.79 -0.24
C PRO A 351 -13.04 3.21 1.18
N VAL A 352 -13.99 3.70 1.97
CA VAL A 352 -14.06 3.32 3.38
C VAL A 352 -15.47 2.90 3.76
N LEU A 353 -15.55 1.75 4.41
CA LEU A 353 -16.76 1.18 4.97
C LEU A 353 -17.37 2.07 6.05
N ILE A 354 -18.69 2.28 5.94
CA ILE A 354 -19.51 2.90 6.97
C ILE A 354 -20.64 1.91 7.29
N PRO A 355 -20.48 1.06 8.32
CA PRO A 355 -21.51 0.10 8.69
C PRO A 355 -22.87 0.78 8.96
N PRO A 356 -24.01 0.13 8.60
CA PRO A 356 -24.11 -1.23 8.09
C PRO A 356 -23.93 -1.36 6.56
N ASN A 357 -23.52 -0.28 5.86
CA ASN A 357 -23.25 -0.36 4.43
C ASN A 357 -21.98 -1.18 4.18
N ASP A 358 -22.12 -2.25 3.38
CA ASP A 358 -21.04 -3.11 2.95
C ASP A 358 -20.32 -2.58 1.69
N GLU A 359 -20.74 -1.46 1.12
CA GLU A 359 -20.04 -0.80 0.01
C GLU A 359 -19.09 0.28 0.54
N ALA A 360 -17.78 0.06 0.40
CA ALA A 360 -16.77 1.03 0.85
C ALA A 360 -16.77 2.25 -0.06
N GLY A 361 -17.31 3.39 0.40
CA GLY A 361 -17.38 4.60 -0.43
C GLY A 361 -18.13 4.42 -1.75
N GLY A 362 -19.07 3.45 -1.82
CA GLY A 362 -19.83 3.10 -3.01
C GLY A 362 -19.26 1.97 -3.87
N ARG A 363 -18.06 1.45 -3.56
CA ARG A 363 -17.50 0.27 -4.26
C ARG A 363 -18.22 -0.98 -3.80
N SER A 364 -18.46 -1.95 -4.69
CA SER A 364 -18.94 -3.30 -4.32
C SER A 364 -17.86 -4.19 -3.69
N THR A 365 -17.11 -3.63 -2.75
CA THR A 365 -16.06 -4.30 -1.99
C THR A 365 -15.82 -3.56 -0.66
N ASN A 366 -14.97 -4.10 0.22
CA ASN A 366 -14.59 -3.50 1.50
C ASN A 366 -13.43 -2.48 1.41
N GLY A 367 -13.08 -2.03 0.21
CA GLY A 367 -11.97 -1.10 -0.01
C GLY A 367 -11.89 -0.62 -1.47
N PRO A 368 -10.69 -0.27 -1.97
CA PRO A 368 -10.54 0.15 -3.36
C PRO A 368 -10.70 -1.03 -4.33
N VAL A 369 -11.20 -0.73 -5.53
CA VAL A 369 -11.21 -1.68 -6.65
C VAL A 369 -9.87 -1.73 -7.37
N TRP A 370 -9.69 -2.68 -8.29
CA TRP A 370 -8.41 -2.96 -8.94
C TRP A 370 -7.84 -1.75 -9.69
N ILE A 371 -8.69 -0.97 -10.38
CA ILE A 371 -8.23 0.16 -11.21
C ILE A 371 -7.74 1.32 -10.35
N GLU A 372 -8.24 1.47 -9.12
CA GLU A 372 -7.71 2.42 -8.14
C GLU A 372 -6.29 2.02 -7.70
N GLY A 373 -6.02 0.70 -7.61
CA GLY A 373 -4.68 0.16 -7.38
C GLY A 373 -3.72 0.46 -8.54
N VAL A 374 -4.12 0.16 -9.78
CA VAL A 374 -3.32 0.41 -10.98
C VAL A 374 -3.00 1.90 -11.16
N SER A 375 -4.02 2.75 -11.10
CA SER A 375 -3.84 4.21 -11.22
C SER A 375 -2.97 4.77 -10.09
N GLY A 376 -3.16 4.31 -8.86
CA GLY A 376 -2.36 4.70 -7.70
C GLY A 376 -0.88 4.30 -7.82
N ASP A 377 -0.60 3.11 -8.35
CA ASP A 377 0.77 2.62 -8.54
C ASP A 377 1.51 3.36 -9.67
N TRP A 378 0.78 3.83 -10.70
CA TRP A 378 1.36 4.59 -11.81
C TRP A 378 1.38 6.10 -11.56
N GLY A 379 0.68 6.57 -10.52
CA GLY A 379 0.46 8.00 -10.28
C GLY A 379 -0.39 8.66 -11.37
N ALA A 380 -1.25 7.88 -12.03
CA ALA A 380 -2.14 8.35 -13.08
C ALA A 380 -3.45 8.90 -12.50
N HIS A 381 -4.01 9.92 -13.14
CA HIS A 381 -5.34 10.43 -12.84
C HIS A 381 -6.40 9.42 -13.34
N LEU A 382 -7.25 8.93 -12.44
CA LEU A 382 -8.34 8.02 -12.77
C LEU A 382 -9.63 8.80 -13.03
N MET A 383 -10.22 8.58 -14.19
CA MET A 383 -11.56 9.00 -14.56
C MET A 383 -12.43 7.74 -14.69
N ASP A 384 -13.22 7.46 -13.67
CA ASP A 384 -14.03 6.25 -13.58
C ASP A 384 -15.49 6.50 -13.99
N TYR A 385 -15.94 5.75 -14.99
CA TYR A 385 -17.31 5.74 -15.51
C TYR A 385 -18.01 4.39 -15.30
N ALA A 386 -17.35 3.42 -14.66
CA ALA A 386 -17.93 2.12 -14.42
C ALA A 386 -19.17 2.21 -13.52
N GLN A 387 -20.13 1.32 -13.74
CA GLN A 387 -21.40 1.32 -13.02
C GLN A 387 -21.79 -0.08 -12.56
N TRP A 388 -22.27 -0.18 -11.33
CA TRP A 388 -22.74 -1.42 -10.74
C TRP A 388 -23.80 -2.12 -11.60
N GLY A 389 -23.49 -3.36 -12.01
CA GLY A 389 -24.40 -4.19 -12.80
C GLY A 389 -24.44 -3.87 -14.30
N ALA A 390 -23.51 -3.05 -14.81
CA ALA A 390 -23.46 -2.73 -16.23
C ALA A 390 -23.12 -3.94 -17.10
N CYS A 391 -23.92 -4.14 -18.15
CA CYS A 391 -23.57 -5.00 -19.27
C CYS A 391 -22.98 -4.17 -20.43
N THR A 392 -22.60 -4.80 -21.53
CA THR A 392 -22.10 -4.05 -22.70
C THR A 392 -23.21 -3.25 -23.39
N ASN A 393 -24.42 -3.81 -23.51
CA ASN A 393 -25.54 -3.18 -24.21
C ASN A 393 -26.89 -3.70 -23.71
N LEU A 394 -27.74 -2.82 -23.17
CA LEU A 394 -29.07 -3.18 -22.63
C LEU A 394 -30.03 -3.73 -23.69
N SER A 395 -29.83 -3.39 -24.97
CA SER A 395 -30.66 -3.91 -26.05
C SER A 395 -30.49 -5.42 -26.24
N LEU A 396 -29.36 -5.98 -25.80
CA LEU A 396 -29.08 -7.42 -25.83
C LEU A 396 -29.62 -8.14 -24.59
N TRP A 397 -29.76 -7.42 -23.47
CA TRP A 397 -29.97 -8.03 -22.14
C TRP A 397 -31.21 -7.48 -21.41
N PRO A 398 -32.44 -7.83 -21.87
CA PRO A 398 -33.68 -7.44 -21.20
C PRO A 398 -33.78 -7.89 -19.73
N SER A 399 -33.07 -8.95 -19.32
CA SER A 399 -33.04 -9.43 -17.93
C SER A 399 -32.10 -8.63 -17.01
N ASN A 400 -31.23 -7.75 -17.54
CA ASN A 400 -30.32 -6.95 -16.71
C ASN A 400 -31.13 -6.16 -15.66
N PRO A 401 -30.85 -6.31 -14.34
CA PRO A 401 -31.70 -5.77 -13.29
C PRO A 401 -31.53 -4.26 -13.07
N ARG A 402 -30.39 -3.68 -13.47
CA ARG A 402 -30.05 -2.29 -13.16
C ARG A 402 -30.32 -1.32 -14.30
N LYS A 403 -30.45 -1.83 -15.52
CA LYS A 403 -30.71 -1.01 -16.71
C LYS A 403 -29.62 0.05 -16.90
N VAL A 404 -28.37 -0.38 -16.78
CA VAL A 404 -27.16 0.39 -17.08
C VAL A 404 -26.25 -0.41 -18.01
N ASP A 405 -25.54 0.25 -18.91
CA ASP A 405 -24.60 -0.39 -19.84
C ASP A 405 -23.41 0.49 -20.23
N PHE A 406 -22.50 -0.09 -21.00
CA PHE A 406 -21.34 0.60 -21.56
C PHE A 406 -21.71 1.75 -22.50
N ILE A 407 -22.82 1.64 -23.24
CA ILE A 407 -23.28 2.67 -24.19
C ILE A 407 -23.59 3.97 -23.46
N ASP A 408 -24.29 3.91 -22.32
CA ASP A 408 -24.61 5.08 -21.51
C ASP A 408 -23.38 5.66 -20.79
N GLN A 409 -22.44 4.81 -20.35
CA GLN A 409 -21.14 5.28 -19.82
C GLN A 409 -20.34 6.04 -20.88
N MET A 410 -20.31 5.52 -22.10
CA MET A 410 -19.69 6.16 -23.27
C MET A 410 -20.36 7.48 -23.63
N ALA A 411 -21.70 7.53 -23.63
CA ALA A 411 -22.46 8.76 -23.87
C ALA A 411 -22.13 9.84 -22.82
N THR A 412 -21.98 9.45 -21.55
CA THR A 412 -21.59 10.34 -20.46
C THR A 412 -20.19 10.91 -20.68
N PHE A 413 -19.19 10.05 -20.94
CA PHE A 413 -17.82 10.47 -21.19
C PHE A 413 -17.71 11.40 -22.42
N LEU A 414 -18.29 10.99 -23.55
CA LEU A 414 -18.22 11.78 -24.80
C LEU A 414 -18.99 13.11 -24.68
N GLY A 415 -20.10 13.13 -23.93
CA GLY A 415 -20.89 14.33 -23.67
C GLY A 415 -20.13 15.42 -22.90
N GLN A 416 -19.11 15.05 -22.13
CA GLN A 416 -18.28 15.98 -21.37
C GLN A 416 -17.21 16.68 -22.20
N SER A 417 -16.94 16.21 -23.44
CA SER A 417 -15.96 16.83 -24.35
C SER A 417 -14.56 17.03 -23.75
N ASN A 418 -14.12 16.05 -22.94
CA ASN A 418 -12.83 16.06 -22.26
C ASN A 418 -11.65 16.29 -23.24
N GLN A 419 -10.68 17.10 -22.85
CA GLN A 419 -9.46 17.36 -23.61
C GLN A 419 -8.31 16.53 -23.03
N LEU A 420 -8.22 15.27 -23.45
CA LEU A 420 -7.21 14.32 -22.98
C LEU A 420 -6.08 14.17 -24.00
N ASP A 421 -4.85 14.01 -23.52
CA ASP A 421 -3.69 13.72 -24.36
C ASP A 421 -3.72 12.24 -24.79
N PRO A 422 -3.93 11.91 -26.07
CA PRO A 422 -4.04 10.52 -26.51
C PRO A 422 -2.76 9.71 -26.35
N ASP A 423 -1.59 10.36 -26.26
CA ASP A 423 -0.31 9.68 -26.07
C ASP A 423 -0.06 9.25 -24.62
N THR A 424 -0.78 9.84 -23.66
CA THR A 424 -0.63 9.55 -22.23
C THR A 424 -1.93 9.09 -21.56
N THR A 425 -2.99 8.87 -22.36
CA THR A 425 -4.30 8.37 -21.88
C THR A 425 -4.46 6.89 -22.21
N LEU A 426 -4.82 6.11 -21.20
CA LEU A 426 -5.24 4.71 -21.32
C LEU A 426 -6.76 4.61 -21.16
N TYR A 427 -7.41 3.87 -22.05
CA TYR A 427 -8.81 3.47 -21.90
C TYR A 427 -8.86 2.03 -21.39
N SER A 428 -9.36 1.85 -20.18
CA SER A 428 -9.59 0.54 -19.55
C SER A 428 -11.04 0.13 -19.76
N ILE A 429 -11.26 -1.09 -20.24
CA ILE A 429 -12.60 -1.63 -20.54
C ILE A 429 -12.71 -3.00 -19.86
N PHE A 430 -13.65 -3.13 -18.92
CA PHE A 430 -13.88 -4.38 -18.19
C PHE A 430 -15.36 -4.71 -18.07
N PHE A 431 -15.85 -5.54 -19.00
CA PHE A 431 -17.23 -6.00 -19.08
C PHE A 431 -17.30 -7.52 -19.30
N GLY A 432 -18.52 -8.06 -19.41
CA GLY A 432 -18.77 -9.47 -19.74
C GLY A 432 -19.41 -10.25 -18.59
N ILE A 433 -19.24 -9.83 -17.34
CA ILE A 433 -19.82 -10.54 -16.18
C ILE A 433 -21.35 -10.48 -16.22
N ASN A 434 -21.91 -9.27 -16.32
CA ASN A 434 -23.35 -9.09 -16.36
C ASN A 434 -23.97 -9.56 -17.68
N ASP A 435 -23.25 -9.46 -18.80
CA ASP A 435 -23.63 -10.04 -20.08
C ASP A 435 -23.77 -11.56 -19.98
N TYR A 436 -22.77 -12.23 -19.41
CA TYR A 436 -22.81 -13.67 -19.22
C TYR A 436 -23.93 -14.09 -18.29
N ILE A 437 -24.12 -13.41 -17.16
CA ILE A 437 -25.23 -13.69 -16.24
C ILE A 437 -26.59 -13.53 -16.94
N ALA A 438 -26.78 -12.46 -17.72
CA ALA A 438 -28.01 -12.23 -18.49
C ALA A 438 -28.20 -13.29 -19.59
N SER A 439 -27.12 -13.74 -20.23
CA SER A 439 -27.18 -14.78 -21.28
C SER A 439 -27.76 -16.11 -20.79
N LEU A 440 -27.62 -16.41 -19.50
CA LEU A 440 -28.21 -17.60 -18.89
C LEU A 440 -29.75 -17.54 -18.81
N ILE A 441 -30.33 -16.35 -18.98
CA ILE A 441 -31.78 -16.09 -18.94
C ILE A 441 -32.29 -15.76 -20.35
N ASP A 442 -31.61 -14.84 -21.05
CA ASP A 442 -32.07 -14.26 -22.31
C ASP A 442 -31.62 -15.06 -23.55
N GLY A 443 -30.67 -15.98 -23.39
CA GLY A 443 -30.03 -16.73 -24.47
C GLY A 443 -28.73 -16.09 -24.96
N ASP A 444 -28.10 -16.72 -25.95
CA ASP A 444 -26.79 -16.28 -26.44
C ASP A 444 -26.90 -14.98 -27.26
N GLN A 445 -26.25 -13.93 -26.77
CA GLN A 445 -25.90 -12.71 -27.48
C GLN A 445 -24.46 -12.27 -27.13
N MET A 446 -23.63 -13.21 -26.65
CA MET A 446 -22.27 -12.91 -26.20
C MET A 446 -21.38 -12.40 -27.36
N PRO A 447 -21.43 -12.94 -28.60
CA PRO A 447 -20.71 -12.35 -29.73
C PRO A 447 -21.10 -10.90 -30.04
N GLU A 448 -22.39 -10.54 -29.92
CA GLU A 448 -22.89 -9.18 -30.11
C GLU A 448 -22.41 -8.24 -28.98
N ALA A 449 -22.30 -8.76 -27.75
CA ALA A 449 -21.69 -8.04 -26.64
C ALA A 449 -20.19 -7.76 -26.87
N ALA A 450 -19.44 -8.74 -27.41
CA ALA A 450 -18.05 -8.54 -27.82
C ALA A 450 -17.93 -7.47 -28.91
N GLN A 451 -18.83 -7.51 -29.90
CA GLN A 451 -18.86 -6.51 -30.96
C GLN A 451 -19.14 -5.11 -30.43
N THR A 452 -19.95 -4.96 -29.37
CA THR A 452 -20.18 -3.67 -28.72
C THR A 452 -18.88 -3.08 -28.17
N ILE A 453 -18.04 -3.88 -27.51
CA ILE A 453 -16.73 -3.42 -27.03
C ILE A 453 -15.86 -2.91 -28.18
N LEU A 454 -15.80 -3.67 -29.28
CA LEU A 454 -15.00 -3.28 -30.45
C LEU A 454 -15.51 -2.00 -31.11
N ASN A 455 -16.82 -1.81 -31.16
CA ASN A 455 -17.42 -0.59 -31.67
C ASN A 455 -17.05 0.63 -30.82
N GLU A 456 -17.07 0.51 -29.50
CA GLU A 456 -16.70 1.63 -28.62
C GLU A 456 -15.20 1.93 -28.63
N ILE A 457 -14.34 0.92 -28.80
CA ILE A 457 -12.91 1.14 -29.08
C ILE A 457 -12.73 1.91 -30.39
N GLN A 458 -13.49 1.57 -31.44
CA GLN A 458 -13.47 2.32 -32.70
C GLN A 458 -13.96 3.77 -32.50
N THR A 459 -14.98 4.00 -31.69
CA THR A 459 -15.48 5.34 -31.34
C THR A 459 -14.40 6.15 -30.61
N LEU A 460 -13.78 5.58 -29.57
CA LEU A 460 -12.74 6.24 -28.76
C LEU A 460 -11.45 6.50 -29.54
N SER A 461 -11.09 5.62 -30.48
CA SER A 461 -9.89 5.82 -31.33
C SER A 461 -10.12 6.80 -32.49
N SER A 462 -11.36 7.21 -32.72
CA SER A 462 -11.72 8.19 -33.76
C SER A 462 -11.76 9.62 -33.21
N PRO A 463 -11.72 10.66 -34.07
CA PRO A 463 -11.95 12.03 -33.63
C PRO A 463 -13.31 12.20 -32.92
N PRO A 464 -13.40 13.04 -31.87
CA PRO A 464 -12.35 13.95 -31.40
C PRO A 464 -11.36 13.31 -30.40
N THR A 465 -11.68 12.15 -29.84
CA THR A 465 -10.91 11.51 -28.77
C THR A 465 -9.54 11.06 -29.25
N ASN A 466 -9.45 10.47 -30.44
CA ASN A 466 -8.21 9.99 -31.06
C ASN A 466 -7.38 9.05 -30.14
N GLY A 467 -8.05 8.31 -29.26
CA GLY A 467 -7.42 7.45 -28.27
C GLY A 467 -6.49 6.41 -28.90
N LYS A 468 -5.34 6.18 -28.27
CA LYS A 468 -4.29 5.29 -28.80
C LYS A 468 -4.06 4.03 -27.99
N SER A 469 -4.38 4.03 -26.70
CA SER A 469 -4.05 2.93 -25.78
C SER A 469 -5.29 2.33 -25.15
N PHE A 470 -5.50 1.02 -25.32
CA PHE A 470 -6.69 0.30 -24.88
C PHE A 470 -6.32 -0.98 -24.11
N LEU A 471 -6.73 -1.06 -22.85
CA LEU A 471 -6.62 -2.24 -22.02
C LEU A 471 -8.01 -2.88 -21.90
N VAL A 472 -8.15 -4.12 -22.39
CA VAL A 472 -9.37 -4.90 -22.14
C VAL A 472 -9.07 -5.98 -21.11
N VAL A 473 -9.88 -6.03 -20.06
CA VAL A 473 -9.79 -7.02 -18.97
C VAL A 473 -11.01 -7.93 -19.05
N ASP A 474 -10.80 -9.24 -18.87
CA ASP A 474 -11.86 -10.24 -18.92
C ASP A 474 -11.89 -11.14 -17.68
N VAL A 475 -13.12 -11.40 -17.21
CA VAL A 475 -13.45 -12.45 -16.24
C VAL A 475 -14.91 -12.88 -16.35
N TYR A 476 -15.47 -12.86 -17.57
CA TYR A 476 -16.92 -12.94 -17.80
C TYR A 476 -17.66 -13.99 -16.95
N GLY A 477 -17.05 -15.17 -16.75
CA GLY A 477 -17.66 -16.30 -16.07
C GLY A 477 -17.26 -16.48 -14.61
N ARG A 478 -16.35 -15.65 -14.07
CA ARG A 478 -15.84 -15.74 -12.69
C ARG A 478 -15.40 -17.17 -12.32
N GLY A 479 -14.58 -17.78 -13.19
CA GLY A 479 -14.09 -19.16 -13.06
C GLY A 479 -14.95 -20.23 -13.73
N ASN A 480 -16.12 -19.88 -14.27
CA ASN A 480 -16.90 -20.79 -15.13
C ASN A 480 -16.64 -20.50 -16.61
N THR A 481 -16.57 -21.55 -17.42
CA THR A 481 -16.41 -21.43 -18.88
C THR A 481 -17.67 -21.87 -19.63
N SER A 482 -17.94 -21.28 -20.79
CA SER A 482 -19.04 -21.64 -21.67
C SER A 482 -18.62 -21.42 -23.12
N ALA A 483 -19.23 -22.13 -24.07
CA ALA A 483 -18.91 -21.94 -25.49
C ALA A 483 -19.14 -20.48 -25.94
N TRP A 484 -20.19 -19.84 -25.41
CA TRP A 484 -20.57 -18.46 -25.72
C TRP A 484 -19.58 -17.43 -25.16
N GLY A 485 -19.15 -17.63 -23.91
CA GLY A 485 -18.17 -16.74 -23.29
C GLY A 485 -16.78 -16.89 -23.88
N GLU A 486 -16.35 -18.11 -24.22
CA GLU A 486 -15.08 -18.30 -24.94
C GLU A 486 -15.12 -17.66 -26.35
N ALA A 487 -16.27 -17.72 -27.03
CA ALA A 487 -16.46 -17.02 -28.30
C ALA A 487 -16.40 -15.49 -28.13
N TYR A 488 -16.99 -14.95 -27.07
CA TYR A 488 -16.88 -13.53 -26.71
C TYR A 488 -15.42 -13.10 -26.50
N LYS A 489 -14.67 -13.85 -25.69
CA LYS A 489 -13.24 -13.58 -25.44
C LYS A 489 -12.44 -13.59 -26.74
N GLN A 490 -12.65 -14.62 -27.57
CA GLN A 490 -11.94 -14.75 -28.84
C GLN A 490 -12.25 -13.60 -29.80
N GLN A 491 -13.51 -13.17 -29.90
CA GLN A 491 -13.89 -12.08 -30.78
C GLN A 491 -13.30 -10.73 -30.33
N VAL A 492 -13.29 -10.45 -29.01
CA VAL A 492 -12.61 -9.27 -28.47
C VAL A 492 -11.11 -9.31 -28.80
N PHE A 493 -10.46 -10.46 -28.58
CA PHE A 493 -9.03 -10.64 -28.82
C PHE A 493 -8.66 -10.45 -30.31
N ASP A 494 -9.43 -11.04 -31.22
CA ASP A 494 -9.25 -10.89 -32.67
C ASP A 494 -9.46 -9.43 -33.12
N GLY A 495 -10.42 -8.73 -32.50
CA GLY A 495 -10.66 -7.31 -32.76
C GLY A 495 -9.50 -6.42 -32.28
N LEU A 496 -8.93 -6.69 -31.11
CA LEU A 496 -7.75 -5.97 -30.61
C LEU A 496 -6.54 -6.17 -31.55
N LYS A 497 -6.34 -7.39 -32.06
CA LYS A 497 -5.34 -7.66 -33.10
C LYS A 497 -5.58 -6.80 -34.33
N ALA A 498 -6.80 -6.77 -34.83
CA ALA A 498 -7.15 -5.97 -36.02
C ALA A 498 -6.89 -4.46 -35.81
N PHE A 499 -7.15 -3.93 -34.61
CA PHE A 499 -6.82 -2.54 -34.27
C PHE A 499 -5.31 -2.27 -34.19
N HIS A 500 -4.54 -3.22 -33.65
CA HIS A 500 -3.09 -3.11 -33.54
C HIS A 500 -2.39 -3.18 -34.89
N GLU A 501 -2.81 -4.10 -35.76
CA GLU A 501 -2.27 -4.28 -37.12
C GLU A 501 -2.83 -3.27 -38.13
N GLY A 502 -3.93 -2.61 -37.78
CA GLY A 502 -4.61 -1.63 -38.60
C GLY A 502 -3.81 -0.34 -38.85
N SER A 503 -4.38 0.56 -39.66
CA SER A 503 -3.72 1.82 -40.02
C SER A 503 -3.46 2.76 -38.83
N ALA A 504 -4.32 2.72 -37.82
CA ALA A 504 -4.19 3.53 -36.61
C ALA A 504 -3.09 3.02 -35.66
N LYS A 505 -2.70 1.74 -35.78
CA LYS A 505 -1.67 1.08 -34.95
C LYS A 505 -1.86 1.33 -33.46
N LEU A 506 -3.04 0.97 -32.94
CA LEU A 506 -3.36 1.19 -31.53
C LEU A 506 -2.46 0.35 -30.62
N ASN A 507 -2.09 0.89 -29.47
CA ASN A 507 -1.51 0.12 -28.39
C ASN A 507 -2.64 -0.64 -27.69
N VAL A 508 -2.56 -1.96 -27.65
CA VAL A 508 -3.62 -2.79 -27.07
C VAL A 508 -3.05 -3.78 -26.07
N ALA A 509 -3.81 -4.08 -25.02
CA ALA A 509 -3.54 -5.21 -24.15
C ALA A 509 -4.82 -5.97 -23.84
N TYR A 510 -4.69 -7.28 -23.68
CA TYR A 510 -5.75 -8.16 -23.22
C TYR A 510 -5.27 -8.90 -21.97
N VAL A 511 -6.04 -8.74 -20.89
CA VAL A 511 -5.76 -9.37 -19.58
C VAL A 511 -6.89 -10.31 -19.23
N ASP A 512 -6.60 -11.60 -19.20
CA ASP A 512 -7.49 -12.66 -18.75
C ASP A 512 -7.28 -12.93 -17.26
N MET A 513 -8.28 -12.60 -16.44
CA MET A 513 -8.26 -12.81 -14.99
C MET A 513 -8.72 -14.21 -14.58
N ALA A 514 -9.15 -15.06 -15.52
CA ALA A 514 -9.62 -16.42 -15.19
C ALA A 514 -8.58 -17.21 -14.39
N ALA A 515 -7.28 -16.95 -14.62
CA ALA A 515 -6.19 -17.57 -13.87
C ALA A 515 -6.26 -17.34 -12.35
N ILE A 516 -6.75 -16.18 -11.89
CA ILE A 516 -6.94 -15.87 -10.46
C ILE A 516 -8.05 -16.76 -9.91
N TRP A 517 -9.20 -16.81 -10.59
CA TRP A 517 -10.34 -17.63 -10.18
C TRP A 517 -10.02 -19.12 -10.22
N ASP A 518 -9.40 -19.61 -11.29
CA ASP A 518 -8.98 -21.00 -11.44
C ASP A 518 -7.95 -21.40 -10.38
N GLY A 519 -7.07 -20.47 -10.01
CA GLY A 519 -6.09 -20.69 -8.96
C GLY A 519 -6.74 -20.80 -7.58
N VAL A 520 -7.60 -19.84 -7.24
CA VAL A 520 -8.22 -19.72 -5.91
C VAL A 520 -9.33 -20.74 -5.71
N LEU A 521 -10.26 -20.86 -6.66
CA LEU A 521 -11.43 -21.73 -6.57
C LEU A 521 -11.13 -23.17 -7.01
N GLY A 522 -10.08 -23.37 -7.81
CA GLY A 522 -9.63 -24.69 -8.22
C GLY A 522 -8.90 -25.45 -7.10
N PRO A 523 -8.73 -26.77 -7.25
CA PRO A 523 -8.05 -27.60 -6.25
C PRO A 523 -6.54 -27.41 -6.20
N ASN A 524 -5.95 -26.69 -7.16
CA ASN A 524 -4.50 -26.46 -7.23
C ASN A 524 -4.17 -25.06 -7.82
N PRO A 525 -3.59 -24.15 -7.01
CA PRO A 525 -3.09 -24.39 -5.66
C PRO A 525 -4.14 -24.25 -4.55
N GLY A 526 -5.35 -23.75 -4.87
CA GLY A 526 -6.45 -23.55 -3.92
C GLY A 526 -6.31 -22.28 -3.10
N TYR A 527 -7.43 -21.80 -2.55
CA TYR A 527 -7.52 -20.49 -1.91
C TYR A 527 -6.53 -20.26 -0.76
N GLN A 528 -6.17 -21.30 -0.01
CA GLN A 528 -5.18 -21.21 1.07
C GLN A 528 -3.79 -20.83 0.57
N ALA A 529 -3.44 -21.26 -0.65
CA ALA A 529 -2.18 -20.90 -1.27
C ALA A 529 -2.12 -19.41 -1.64
N PHE A 530 -3.27 -18.75 -1.76
CA PHE A 530 -3.39 -17.30 -1.94
C PHE A 530 -3.49 -16.55 -0.60
N GLY A 531 -3.37 -17.26 0.53
CA GLY A 531 -3.52 -16.69 1.87
C GLY A 531 -4.96 -16.59 2.37
N TYR A 532 -5.95 -17.04 1.59
CA TYR A 532 -7.34 -17.01 2.03
C TYR A 532 -7.65 -18.12 3.04
N THR A 533 -8.54 -17.82 3.98
CA THR A 533 -9.17 -18.78 4.90
C THR A 533 -10.54 -19.22 4.39
N SER A 534 -11.16 -18.45 3.50
CA SER A 534 -12.47 -18.76 2.92
C SER A 534 -12.68 -18.16 1.53
N THR A 535 -13.45 -18.87 0.71
CA THR A 535 -13.99 -18.37 -0.56
C THR A 535 -15.47 -18.01 -0.48
N ALA A 536 -16.08 -18.07 0.71
CA ALA A 536 -17.42 -17.53 0.92
C ALA A 536 -17.37 -16.00 0.98
N ALA A 537 -18.52 -15.35 0.81
CA ALA A 537 -18.62 -13.91 1.01
C ALA A 537 -18.59 -13.55 2.50
N CYS A 538 -17.73 -12.62 2.86
CA CYS A 538 -17.58 -12.16 4.24
C CYS A 538 -18.84 -11.48 4.79
N THR A 539 -19.67 -10.85 3.94
CA THR A 539 -20.90 -10.16 4.38
C THR A 539 -22.06 -11.08 4.73
N VAL A 540 -21.98 -12.37 4.38
CA VAL A 540 -22.97 -13.41 4.71
C VAL A 540 -22.38 -14.41 5.70
N CYS A 541 -21.72 -13.90 6.74
CA CYS A 541 -21.06 -14.70 7.73
C CYS A 541 -22.07 -15.50 8.58
N THR A 542 -21.78 -16.78 8.82
CA THR A 542 -22.60 -17.69 9.62
C THR A 542 -21.98 -18.09 10.96
N GLU A 543 -20.66 -17.94 11.12
CA GLU A 543 -19.90 -18.31 12.31
C GLU A 543 -18.85 -17.23 12.62
N ASP A 544 -18.69 -16.86 13.90
CA ASP A 544 -17.73 -15.83 14.35
C ASP A 544 -17.85 -14.49 13.61
N CYS A 545 -19.07 -13.96 13.55
CA CYS A 545 -19.38 -12.71 12.86
C CYS A 545 -19.40 -11.52 13.80
N ASN A 546 -19.11 -10.33 13.27
CA ASN A 546 -19.29 -9.08 13.98
C ASN A 546 -20.79 -8.73 14.11
N GLN A 547 -21.08 -7.62 14.80
CA GLN A 547 -22.46 -7.15 15.04
C GLN A 547 -23.28 -6.82 13.78
N TYR A 548 -22.64 -6.71 12.62
CA TYR A 548 -23.27 -6.44 11.32
C TYR A 548 -23.46 -7.71 10.48
N GLY A 549 -23.09 -8.89 11.00
CA GLY A 549 -23.15 -10.14 10.26
C GLY A 549 -21.99 -10.31 9.27
N TRP A 550 -20.91 -9.54 9.42
CA TRP A 550 -19.71 -9.68 8.59
C TRP A 550 -18.67 -10.55 9.30
N CYS A 551 -17.84 -11.25 8.53
CA CYS A 551 -16.73 -12.01 9.08
C CYS A 551 -15.74 -11.09 9.83
N MET A 552 -15.09 -11.62 10.87
CA MET A 552 -14.14 -10.85 11.69
C MET A 552 -12.78 -10.65 11.01
N ASP A 553 -12.49 -11.39 9.94
CA ASP A 553 -11.21 -11.37 9.23
C ASP A 553 -11.40 -11.18 7.71
N PRO A 554 -11.88 -10.02 7.26
CA PRO A 554 -12.18 -9.78 5.85
C PRO A 554 -10.93 -9.76 4.94
N GLU A 555 -9.72 -9.69 5.50
CA GLU A 555 -8.47 -9.66 4.72
C GLU A 555 -8.10 -11.03 4.16
N HIS A 556 -8.59 -12.11 4.78
CA HIS A 556 -8.35 -13.48 4.32
C HIS A 556 -9.58 -14.11 3.67
N TYR A 557 -10.54 -13.30 3.22
CA TYR A 557 -11.69 -13.78 2.43
C TYR A 557 -11.53 -13.38 0.97
N PHE A 558 -11.76 -14.32 0.05
CA PHE A 558 -11.69 -14.05 -1.39
C PHE A 558 -12.81 -13.11 -1.84
N TYR A 559 -14.03 -13.34 -1.35
CA TYR A 559 -15.19 -12.50 -1.63
C TYR A 559 -15.57 -11.68 -0.39
N TRP A 560 -15.90 -10.42 -0.62
CA TRP A 560 -16.49 -9.56 0.40
C TRP A 560 -18.00 -9.66 0.37
N ILE A 561 -18.61 -9.18 -0.73
CA ILE A 561 -20.02 -9.37 -1.07
C ILE A 561 -20.14 -10.64 -1.93
N ASP A 562 -21.30 -11.29 -1.93
CA ASP A 562 -21.51 -12.49 -2.76
C ASP A 562 -21.19 -12.21 -4.24
N GLY A 563 -20.30 -13.03 -4.79
CA GLY A 563 -19.79 -12.89 -6.14
C GLY A 563 -18.94 -11.63 -6.42
N HIS A 564 -18.55 -10.86 -5.41
CA HIS A 564 -17.73 -9.64 -5.52
C HIS A 564 -16.43 -9.73 -4.69
N PRO A 565 -15.27 -9.53 -5.32
CA PRO A 565 -13.96 -9.66 -4.68
C PRO A 565 -13.80 -8.78 -3.44
N SER A 566 -13.04 -9.26 -2.44
CA SER A 566 -12.58 -8.41 -1.35
C SER A 566 -11.54 -7.38 -1.84
N LYS A 567 -11.23 -6.38 -1.01
CA LYS A 567 -10.19 -5.39 -1.28
C LYS A 567 -8.84 -6.05 -1.57
N GLU A 568 -8.54 -7.16 -0.90
CA GLU A 568 -7.29 -7.90 -1.10
C GLU A 568 -7.30 -8.65 -2.44
N THR A 569 -8.46 -9.18 -2.84
CA THR A 569 -8.63 -9.75 -4.18
C THR A 569 -8.54 -8.68 -5.27
N HIS A 570 -9.12 -7.50 -5.08
CA HIS A 570 -8.95 -6.37 -6.01
C HIS A 570 -7.50 -5.91 -6.11
N ARG A 571 -6.75 -5.92 -4.99
CA ARG A 571 -5.31 -5.67 -4.99
C ARG A 571 -4.56 -6.70 -5.83
N ILE A 572 -4.92 -7.99 -5.74
CA ILE A 572 -4.36 -9.05 -6.60
C ILE A 572 -4.70 -8.81 -8.07
N MET A 573 -5.94 -8.43 -8.37
CA MET A 573 -6.34 -8.12 -9.75
C MET A 573 -5.51 -6.97 -10.32
N ALA A 574 -5.25 -5.93 -9.53
CA ALA A 574 -4.36 -4.83 -9.93
C ALA A 574 -2.93 -5.34 -10.19
N ASP A 575 -2.38 -6.13 -9.27
CA ASP A 575 -1.05 -6.72 -9.40
C ASP A 575 -0.95 -7.61 -10.66
N TRP A 576 -1.99 -8.38 -10.97
CA TRP A 576 -2.05 -9.24 -12.16
C TRP A 576 -2.05 -8.44 -13.47
N VAL A 577 -2.81 -7.35 -13.55
CA VAL A 577 -2.80 -6.45 -14.70
C VAL A 577 -1.41 -5.86 -14.92
N GLU A 578 -0.78 -5.36 -13.85
CA GLU A 578 0.58 -4.83 -13.94
C GLU A 578 1.58 -5.88 -14.41
N GLU A 579 1.49 -7.09 -13.88
CA GLU A 579 2.36 -8.22 -14.26
C GLU A 579 2.16 -8.58 -15.74
N VAL A 580 0.93 -8.65 -16.23
CA VAL A 580 0.66 -8.92 -17.66
C VAL A 580 1.21 -7.81 -18.55
N LEU A 581 1.01 -6.55 -18.17
CA LEU A 581 1.54 -5.42 -18.94
C LEU A 581 3.07 -5.37 -18.93
N GLN A 582 3.73 -5.84 -17.88
CA GLN A 582 5.19 -5.87 -17.80
C GLN A 582 5.80 -7.08 -18.52
N SER A 583 5.19 -8.25 -18.39
CA SER A 583 5.80 -9.54 -18.73
C SER A 583 5.30 -10.12 -20.05
N CYS A 584 4.07 -9.85 -20.48
CA CYS A 584 3.48 -10.42 -21.70
C CYS A 584 3.64 -9.51 -22.94
N LYS A 585 4.84 -9.01 -23.22
CA LYS A 585 5.08 -8.11 -24.38
C LYS A 585 4.98 -8.87 -25.71
N ALA A 586 4.19 -8.35 -26.65
CA ALA A 586 4.06 -8.87 -28.03
C ALA A 586 5.15 -8.38 -28.98
#